data_AF-A0A662AQV9-F1
#
_entry.id   AF-A0A662AQV9-F1
#
_cell.length_a   1.000
_cell.length_b   1.000
_cell.length_c   1.000
_cell.angle_alpha   90.00
_cell.angle_beta   90.00
_cell.angle_gamma   90.00
#
_symmetry.space_group_name_H-M   'P 1'
#
loop_
_entity.id
_entity.type
_entity.pdbx_description
1 polymer ?
#
loop_
_entity_poly.entity_id
_entity_poly.type
_entity_poly.pdbx_seq_one_letter_code
_entity_poly.pdbx_strand_id
1 'polypeptide(L)'
;MGGSEINLDALIENDKGNEDIKSNPEVLEIYSERHPFSLALRINNFENEAMYKKFVKNCEMTIRRSIEYKDWRNYIVDVLQINECQITHERMDEVTVEVHHHLPSLYVLVTALVNKHIEENNEFCTFDICQEAIVLHFQNRVGYVTLLKSMHEKFHNGRLDVPIEFVNGNYNKFIQEYSKFLDEGDIETIQSRLSIKEHNCAWTRNDYQAEEEKETARG
;
A
#
# COMPACT_ATOMS: atom_id res chain seq x y z
N MET A 1 -15.76 14.69 -50.71
CA MET A 1 -15.79 14.49 -49.24
C MET A 1 -16.57 13.21 -49.00
N GLY A 2 -15.90 12.06 -49.05
CA GLY A 2 -16.52 10.76 -48.80
C GLY A 2 -16.36 10.45 -47.32
N GLY A 3 -17.46 10.50 -46.58
CA GLY A 3 -17.49 10.00 -45.21
C GLY A 3 -17.52 8.48 -45.26
N SER A 4 -16.46 7.85 -44.78
CA SER A 4 -16.51 6.44 -44.40
C SER A 4 -17.36 6.34 -43.14
N GLU A 5 -18.60 5.89 -43.28
CA GLU A 5 -19.37 5.41 -42.13
C GLU A 5 -18.58 4.26 -41.49
N ILE A 6 -18.23 4.44 -40.22
CA ILE A 6 -17.67 3.40 -39.40
C ILE A 6 -18.81 2.41 -39.17
N ASN A 7 -18.73 1.24 -39.78
CA ASN A 7 -19.70 0.17 -39.58
C ASN A 7 -19.59 -0.32 -38.12
N LEU A 8 -20.46 0.19 -37.24
CA LEU A 8 -20.50 -0.21 -35.82
C LEU A 8 -20.82 -1.70 -35.66
N ASP A 9 -21.54 -2.32 -36.59
CA ASP A 9 -21.88 -3.75 -36.52
C ASP A 9 -20.63 -4.63 -36.75
N ALA A 10 -19.65 -4.16 -37.53
CA ALA A 10 -18.36 -4.84 -37.73
C ALA A 10 -17.40 -4.71 -36.53
N LEU A 11 -17.63 -3.74 -35.64
CA LEU A 11 -16.90 -3.61 -34.37
C LEU A 11 -17.53 -4.50 -33.28
N ILE A 12 -18.84 -4.75 -33.35
CA ILE A 12 -19.55 -5.65 -32.43
C ILE A 12 -19.26 -7.13 -32.77
N GLU A 13 -19.06 -7.50 -34.04
CA GLU A 13 -18.71 -8.89 -34.40
C GLU A 13 -17.30 -9.33 -33.95
N ASN A 14 -16.40 -8.39 -33.63
CA ASN A 14 -15.07 -8.69 -33.08
C ASN A 14 -15.05 -8.76 -31.55
N ASP A 15 -16.17 -8.48 -30.88
CA ASP A 15 -16.36 -8.64 -29.44
C ASP A 15 -17.34 -9.79 -29.16
N LYS A 16 -17.17 -10.93 -29.86
CA LYS A 16 -17.65 -12.21 -29.33
C LYS A 16 -16.81 -12.52 -28.10
N GLY A 17 -17.29 -11.95 -27.00
CA GLY A 17 -16.78 -12.14 -25.67
C GLY A 17 -16.51 -13.60 -25.38
N ASN A 18 -15.56 -13.78 -24.48
CA ASN A 18 -15.10 -15.03 -23.90
C ASN A 18 -16.25 -15.84 -23.25
N GLU A 19 -17.21 -16.36 -24.04
CA GLU A 19 -18.35 -17.17 -23.60
C GLU A 19 -17.93 -18.55 -23.05
N ASP A 20 -16.66 -18.93 -23.22
CA ASP A 20 -16.14 -20.23 -22.85
C ASP A 20 -15.73 -20.34 -21.37
N ILE A 21 -15.65 -19.22 -20.64
CA ILE A 21 -15.27 -19.21 -19.22
C ILE A 21 -16.46 -18.77 -18.36
N LYS A 22 -16.92 -19.66 -17.50
CA LYS A 22 -18.04 -19.46 -16.56
C LYS A 22 -17.53 -19.47 -15.13
N SER A 23 -18.23 -18.81 -14.22
CA SER A 23 -17.98 -18.89 -12.77
C SER A 23 -19.11 -19.63 -12.06
N ASN A 24 -18.75 -20.47 -11.09
CA ASN A 24 -19.68 -21.09 -10.18
C ASN A 24 -19.52 -20.48 -8.78
N PRO A 25 -20.44 -19.62 -8.33
CA PRO A 25 -20.33 -18.95 -7.03
C PRO A 25 -20.59 -19.89 -5.84
N GLU A 26 -21.20 -21.07 -6.04
CA GLU A 26 -21.48 -22.01 -4.94
C GLU A 26 -20.23 -22.79 -4.54
N VAL A 27 -19.42 -23.21 -5.52
CA VAL A 27 -18.15 -23.92 -5.29
C VAL A 27 -16.92 -23.02 -5.42
N LEU A 28 -17.12 -21.73 -5.73
CA LEU A 28 -16.06 -20.73 -5.91
C LEU A 28 -15.01 -21.16 -6.94
N GLU A 29 -15.47 -21.58 -8.13
CA GLU A 29 -14.61 -22.02 -9.21
C GLU A 29 -14.86 -21.24 -10.51
N ILE A 30 -13.83 -21.11 -11.32
CA ILE A 30 -13.92 -20.74 -12.73
C ILE A 30 -13.79 -22.02 -13.55
N TYR A 31 -14.70 -22.26 -14.47
CA TYR A 31 -14.72 -23.47 -15.27
C TYR A 31 -15.08 -23.17 -16.72
N SER A 32 -14.82 -24.15 -17.59
CA SER A 32 -15.28 -24.12 -18.98
C SER A 32 -16.08 -25.39 -19.26
N GLU A 33 -17.20 -25.28 -19.95
CA GLU A 33 -17.95 -26.48 -20.38
C GLU A 33 -17.23 -27.27 -21.47
N ARG A 34 -16.24 -26.66 -22.14
CA ARG A 34 -15.45 -27.27 -23.22
C ARG A 34 -14.15 -27.89 -22.75
N HIS A 35 -13.68 -27.56 -21.55
CA HIS A 35 -12.41 -28.04 -21.02
C HIS A 35 -12.62 -28.70 -19.65
N PRO A 36 -11.95 -29.84 -19.38
CA PRO A 36 -12.17 -30.60 -18.14
C PRO A 36 -11.51 -29.94 -16.90
N PHE A 37 -10.99 -28.72 -17.03
CA PHE A 37 -10.26 -28.04 -15.98
C PHE A 37 -11.14 -26.97 -15.34
N SER A 38 -11.16 -26.94 -14.01
CA SER A 38 -11.67 -25.83 -13.21
C SER A 38 -10.53 -25.23 -12.38
N LEU A 39 -10.66 -23.94 -12.05
CA LEU A 39 -9.72 -23.19 -11.24
C LEU A 39 -10.45 -22.68 -10.01
N ALA A 40 -9.97 -23.03 -8.82
CA ALA A 40 -10.47 -22.47 -7.57
C ALA A 40 -10.20 -20.96 -7.54
N LEU A 41 -11.21 -20.19 -7.11
CA LEU A 41 -11.10 -18.73 -6.91
C LEU A 41 -10.29 -18.38 -5.67
N ARG A 42 -10.08 -19.35 -4.78
CA ARG A 42 -9.33 -19.20 -3.53
C ARG A 42 -8.17 -20.19 -3.50
N ILE A 43 -7.14 -19.80 -2.77
CA ILE A 43 -5.92 -20.57 -2.55
C ILE A 43 -5.63 -20.64 -1.06
N ASN A 44 -4.89 -21.65 -0.61
CA ASN A 44 -4.39 -21.75 0.76
C ASN A 44 -2.85 -21.76 0.83
N ASN A 45 -2.18 -21.86 -0.33
CA ASN A 45 -0.72 -21.84 -0.44
C ASN A 45 -0.28 -21.44 -1.86
N PHE A 46 1.02 -21.29 -2.07
CA PHE A 46 1.65 -21.00 -3.35
C PHE A 46 2.62 -22.12 -3.76
N GLU A 47 2.66 -22.42 -5.05
CA GLU A 47 3.59 -23.43 -5.58
C GLU A 47 5.06 -23.00 -5.49
N ASN A 48 5.30 -21.70 -5.62
CA ASN A 48 6.64 -21.13 -5.62
C ASN A 48 6.64 -19.66 -5.17
N GLU A 49 7.83 -19.19 -4.79
CA GLU A 49 8.06 -17.84 -4.28
C GLU A 49 7.73 -16.75 -5.31
N ALA A 50 7.87 -17.02 -6.61
CA ALA A 50 7.55 -16.05 -7.66
C ALA A 50 6.04 -15.77 -7.72
N MET A 51 5.20 -16.80 -7.58
CA MET A 51 3.75 -16.66 -7.49
C MET A 51 3.33 -15.91 -6.22
N TYR A 52 3.96 -16.25 -5.09
CA TYR A 52 3.77 -15.54 -3.82
C TYR A 52 4.04 -14.04 -3.96
N LYS A 53 5.23 -13.67 -4.46
CA LYS A 53 5.64 -12.27 -4.65
C LYS A 53 4.71 -11.52 -5.59
N LYS A 54 4.28 -12.17 -6.68
CA LYS A 54 3.31 -11.60 -7.63
C LYS A 54 1.96 -11.35 -6.97
N PHE A 55 1.47 -12.28 -6.15
CA PHE A 55 0.22 -12.12 -5.42
C PHE A 55 0.28 -10.95 -4.43
N VAL A 56 1.35 -10.86 -3.62
CA VAL A 56 1.57 -9.75 -2.68
C VAL A 56 1.58 -8.40 -3.42
N LYS A 57 2.32 -8.30 -4.53
CA LYS A 57 2.39 -7.07 -5.35
C LYS A 57 1.04 -6.69 -5.95
N ASN A 58 0.23 -7.67 -6.36
CA ASN A 58 -1.12 -7.43 -6.84
C ASN A 58 -2.02 -6.89 -5.71
N CYS A 59 -1.93 -7.44 -4.50
CA CYS A 59 -2.67 -6.92 -3.34
C CYS A 59 -2.26 -5.47 -3.03
N GLU A 60 -0.96 -5.15 -3.02
CA GLU A 60 -0.50 -3.77 -2.81
C GLU A 60 -1.11 -2.80 -3.83
N MET A 61 -1.12 -3.20 -5.12
CA MET A 61 -1.68 -2.40 -6.19
C MET A 61 -3.18 -2.18 -6.02
N THR A 62 -3.92 -3.25 -5.69
CA THR A 62 -5.36 -3.20 -5.43
C THR A 62 -5.69 -2.30 -4.25
N ILE A 63 -4.97 -2.44 -3.13
CA ILE A 63 -5.13 -1.57 -1.95
C ILE A 63 -4.90 -0.12 -2.33
N ARG A 64 -3.78 0.21 -2.99
CA ARG A 64 -3.44 1.60 -3.34
C ARG A 64 -4.46 2.28 -4.27
N ARG A 65 -5.14 1.49 -5.11
CA ARG A 65 -6.16 1.96 -6.06
C ARG A 65 -7.59 1.95 -5.48
N SER A 66 -7.78 1.35 -4.32
CA SER A 66 -9.09 1.25 -3.68
C SER A 66 -9.59 2.62 -3.21
N ILE A 67 -10.91 2.77 -3.19
CA ILE A 67 -11.57 3.99 -2.69
C ILE A 67 -11.33 4.10 -1.19
N GLU A 68 -11.38 2.99 -0.49
CA GLU A 68 -11.20 2.88 0.96
C GLU A 68 -9.80 3.35 1.39
N TYR A 69 -8.75 3.01 0.63
CA TYR A 69 -7.41 3.52 0.91
C TYR A 69 -7.30 5.02 0.65
N LYS A 70 -7.97 5.53 -0.38
CA LYS A 70 -8.06 6.97 -0.62
C LYS A 70 -8.78 7.67 0.55
N ASP A 71 -9.89 7.12 1.02
CA ASP A 71 -10.66 7.66 2.13
C ASP A 71 -9.85 7.64 3.43
N TRP A 72 -9.07 6.59 3.69
CA TRP A 72 -8.16 6.56 4.84
C TRP A 72 -7.11 7.67 4.79
N ARG A 73 -6.48 7.89 3.62
CA ARG A 73 -5.53 9.01 3.46
C ARG A 73 -6.20 10.36 3.63
N ASN A 74 -7.38 10.55 3.05
CA ASN A 74 -8.16 11.77 3.20
C ASN A 74 -8.56 12.00 4.66
N TYR A 75 -8.92 10.94 5.40
CA TYR A 75 -9.20 11.06 6.83
C TYR A 75 -7.98 11.61 7.61
N ILE A 76 -6.77 11.14 7.30
CA ILE A 76 -5.53 11.65 7.93
C ILE A 76 -5.33 13.14 7.63
N VAL A 77 -5.49 13.53 6.37
CA VAL A 77 -5.17 14.90 5.92
C VAL A 77 -6.28 15.88 6.26
N ASP A 78 -7.52 15.54 5.93
CA ASP A 78 -8.67 16.45 5.96
C ASP A 78 -9.39 16.42 7.31
N VAL A 79 -9.37 15.30 8.04
CA VAL A 79 -10.09 15.17 9.32
C VAL A 79 -9.14 15.31 10.50
N LEU A 80 -8.01 14.59 10.49
CA LEU A 80 -7.00 14.72 11.55
C LEU A 80 -6.11 15.96 11.38
N GLN A 81 -6.21 16.66 10.24
CA GLN A 81 -5.44 17.87 9.94
C GLN A 81 -3.92 17.64 9.97
N ILE A 82 -3.48 16.43 9.62
CA ILE A 82 -2.07 16.09 9.44
C ILE A 82 -1.72 16.38 7.97
N ASN A 83 -1.55 17.67 7.66
CA ASN A 83 -1.45 18.20 6.30
C ASN A 83 -0.14 18.98 6.03
N GLU A 84 0.88 18.76 6.86
CA GLU A 84 2.24 19.27 6.64
C GLU A 84 3.26 18.13 6.61
N CYS A 85 4.42 18.38 5.99
CA CYS A 85 5.55 17.48 6.09
C CYS A 85 6.07 17.44 7.53
N GLN A 86 6.17 16.25 8.12
CA GLN A 86 6.62 16.11 9.51
C GLN A 86 8.08 16.53 9.75
N ILE A 87 8.87 16.67 8.68
CA ILE A 87 10.29 17.07 8.75
C ILE A 87 10.45 18.57 8.49
N THR A 88 9.87 19.08 7.40
CA THR A 88 10.10 20.47 6.95
C THR A 88 9.01 21.44 7.39
N HIS A 89 7.85 20.94 7.81
CA HIS A 89 6.64 21.70 8.12
C HIS A 89 6.05 22.51 6.97
N GLU A 90 6.52 22.29 5.74
CA GLU A 90 5.85 22.81 4.56
C GLU A 90 4.47 22.16 4.42
N ARG A 91 3.49 22.99 4.09
CA ARG A 91 2.09 22.62 4.12
C ARG A 91 1.61 22.12 2.75
N MET A 92 0.58 21.28 2.76
CA MET A 92 0.05 20.66 1.54
C MET A 92 -0.59 21.66 0.55
N ASP A 93 -0.94 22.87 0.99
CA ASP A 93 -1.40 23.96 0.11
C ASP A 93 -0.27 24.63 -0.69
N GLU A 94 0.98 24.42 -0.28
CA GLU A 94 2.18 24.97 -0.93
C GLU A 94 2.94 23.91 -1.72
N VAL A 95 2.99 22.68 -1.22
CA VAL A 95 3.81 21.59 -1.75
C VAL A 95 3.07 20.25 -1.75
N THR A 96 3.54 19.31 -2.57
CA THR A 96 2.98 17.94 -2.57
C THR A 96 3.47 17.14 -1.38
N VAL A 97 2.58 16.94 -0.40
CA VAL A 97 2.76 16.06 0.76
C VAL A 97 2.05 14.72 0.52
N GLU A 98 2.69 13.62 0.89
CA GLU A 98 2.16 12.26 0.76
C GLU A 98 2.17 11.54 2.11
N VAL A 99 1.14 10.73 2.36
CA VAL A 99 1.10 9.80 3.50
C VAL A 99 1.96 8.58 3.17
N HIS A 100 3.03 8.41 3.92
CA HIS A 100 4.00 7.33 3.76
C HIS A 100 3.79 6.23 4.80
N HIS A 101 3.70 4.98 4.35
CA HIS A 101 3.72 3.78 5.19
C HIS A 101 5.11 3.55 5.79
N HIS A 102 5.25 3.73 7.09
CA HIS A 102 6.54 3.57 7.76
C HIS A 102 6.67 2.20 8.46
N LEU A 103 5.71 1.83 9.32
CA LEU A 103 5.75 0.57 10.06
C LEU A 103 4.36 -0.09 10.14
N PRO A 104 4.15 -1.25 9.52
CA PRO A 104 4.99 -1.88 8.51
C PRO A 104 4.97 -1.10 7.17
N SER A 105 5.83 -1.46 6.23
CA SER A 105 5.61 -1.11 4.83
C SER A 105 4.35 -1.82 4.30
N LEU A 106 3.74 -1.33 3.21
CA LEU A 106 2.57 -2.00 2.64
C LEU A 106 2.88 -3.45 2.19
N TYR A 107 4.08 -3.68 1.65
CA TYR A 107 4.52 -5.01 1.27
C TYR A 107 4.59 -5.95 2.47
N VAL A 108 5.18 -5.49 3.58
CA VAL A 108 5.30 -6.26 4.83
C VAL A 108 3.93 -6.51 5.47
N LEU A 109 3.03 -5.51 5.46
CA LEU A 109 1.65 -5.68 5.91
C LEU A 109 0.95 -6.82 5.17
N VAL A 110 1.00 -6.79 3.83
CA VAL A 110 0.34 -7.80 2.99
C VAL A 110 1.00 -9.17 3.17
N THR A 111 2.32 -9.23 3.21
CA THR A 111 3.09 -10.46 3.46
C THR A 111 2.66 -11.11 4.78
N ALA A 112 2.57 -10.32 5.86
CA ALA A 112 2.12 -10.82 7.17
C ALA A 112 0.69 -11.38 7.15
N LEU A 113 -0.23 -10.70 6.45
CA LEU A 113 -1.61 -11.17 6.28
C LEU A 113 -1.68 -12.48 5.51
N VAL A 114 -0.95 -12.58 4.39
CA VAL A 114 -0.89 -13.80 3.58
C VAL A 114 -0.30 -14.95 4.40
N ASN A 115 0.82 -14.72 5.08
CA ASN A 115 1.48 -15.74 5.90
C ASN A 115 0.58 -16.21 7.05
N LYS A 116 -0.20 -15.30 7.66
CA LYS A 116 -1.21 -15.66 8.65
C LYS A 116 -2.22 -16.66 8.09
N HIS A 117 -2.77 -16.40 6.91
CA HIS A 117 -3.75 -17.32 6.30
C HIS A 117 -3.15 -18.69 5.98
N ILE A 118 -1.93 -18.71 5.43
CA ILE A 118 -1.22 -19.97 5.12
C ILE A 118 -0.99 -20.79 6.41
N GLU A 119 -0.45 -20.16 7.46
CA GLU A 119 -0.15 -20.83 8.74
C GLU A 119 -1.43 -21.34 9.43
N GLU A 120 -2.53 -20.61 9.30
CA GLU A 120 -3.85 -20.98 9.85
C GLU A 120 -4.60 -21.98 8.96
N ASN A 121 -4.03 -22.40 7.81
CA ASN A 121 -4.68 -23.24 6.79
C ASN A 121 -6.03 -22.68 6.29
N ASN A 122 -6.14 -21.35 6.24
CA ASN A 122 -7.32 -20.67 5.71
C ASN A 122 -7.19 -20.47 4.21
N GLU A 123 -8.27 -20.69 3.48
CA GLU A 123 -8.36 -20.29 2.08
C GLU A 123 -8.62 -18.80 1.95
N PHE A 124 -7.94 -18.16 1.01
CA PHE A 124 -8.02 -16.73 0.74
C PHE A 124 -7.92 -16.42 -0.75
N CYS A 125 -8.37 -15.23 -1.12
CA CYS A 125 -8.12 -14.59 -2.40
C CYS A 125 -7.57 -13.16 -2.18
N THR A 126 -7.24 -12.47 -3.28
CA THR A 126 -6.76 -11.09 -3.25
C THR A 126 -7.67 -10.16 -2.44
N PHE A 127 -8.99 -10.30 -2.58
CA PHE A 127 -9.95 -9.41 -1.94
C PHE A 127 -9.98 -9.57 -0.42
N ASP A 128 -9.87 -10.80 0.09
CA ASP A 128 -9.82 -11.08 1.53
C ASP A 128 -8.63 -10.35 2.18
N ILE A 129 -7.45 -10.51 1.59
CA ILE A 129 -6.21 -9.89 2.07
C ILE A 129 -6.27 -8.36 1.95
N CYS A 130 -6.80 -7.83 0.84
CA CYS A 130 -6.95 -6.39 0.65
C CYS A 130 -7.92 -5.80 1.68
N GLN A 131 -9.05 -6.46 1.95
CA GLN A 131 -10.03 -6.02 2.91
C GLN A 131 -9.45 -6.00 4.33
N GLU A 132 -8.75 -7.05 4.74
CA GLU A 132 -8.05 -7.09 6.03
C GLU A 132 -7.02 -5.97 6.18
N ALA A 133 -6.21 -5.74 5.13
CA ALA A 133 -5.26 -4.64 5.13
C ALA A 133 -5.97 -3.30 5.35
N ILE A 134 -7.05 -3.02 4.61
CA ILE A 134 -7.85 -1.79 4.76
C ILE A 134 -8.42 -1.66 6.17
N VAL A 135 -8.95 -2.74 6.76
CA VAL A 135 -9.45 -2.73 8.14
C VAL A 135 -8.34 -2.32 9.11
N LEU A 136 -7.12 -2.84 8.95
CA LEU A 136 -5.98 -2.46 9.80
C LEU A 136 -5.60 -0.97 9.65
N HIS A 137 -5.74 -0.38 8.46
CA HIS A 137 -5.55 1.06 8.27
C HIS A 137 -6.57 1.87 9.07
N PHE A 138 -7.87 1.54 8.97
CA PHE A 138 -8.93 2.24 9.69
C PHE A 138 -8.95 1.97 11.19
N GLN A 139 -8.41 0.83 11.64
CA GLN A 139 -8.16 0.55 13.06
C GLN A 139 -6.91 1.27 13.61
N ASN A 140 -6.26 2.10 12.78
CA ASN A 140 -5.06 2.84 13.12
C ASN A 140 -3.92 1.91 13.60
N ARG A 141 -3.80 0.71 13.03
CA ARG A 141 -2.75 -0.27 13.36
C ARG A 141 -1.54 -0.20 12.42
N VAL A 142 -1.64 0.62 11.38
CA VAL A 142 -0.55 0.85 10.41
C VAL A 142 0.11 2.18 10.73
N GLY A 143 1.43 2.15 10.91
CA GLY A 143 2.24 3.32 11.20
C GLY A 143 2.52 4.15 9.96
N TYR A 144 2.33 5.47 10.05
CA TYR A 144 2.47 6.37 8.92
C TYR A 144 3.12 7.71 9.32
N VAL A 145 3.66 8.40 8.33
CA VAL A 145 4.22 9.76 8.45
C VAL A 145 3.90 10.55 7.19
N THR A 146 3.67 11.85 7.32
CA THR A 146 3.49 12.75 6.16
C THR A 146 4.84 13.32 5.73
N LEU A 147 5.18 13.14 4.47
CA LEU A 147 6.45 13.59 3.89
C LEU A 147 6.20 14.34 2.60
N LEU A 148 7.07 15.30 2.27
CA LEU A 148 7.15 15.80 0.91
C LEU A 148 7.38 14.64 -0.06
N LYS A 149 6.84 14.75 -1.27
CA LYS A 149 7.09 13.76 -2.32
C LYS A 149 8.59 13.47 -2.55
N SER A 150 9.43 14.51 -2.57
CA SER A 150 10.88 14.35 -2.73
C SER A 150 11.55 13.65 -1.53
N MET A 151 11.07 13.88 -0.31
CA MET A 151 11.56 13.21 0.89
C MET A 151 11.07 11.76 0.97
N HIS A 152 9.85 11.51 0.56
CA HIS A 152 9.30 10.16 0.39
C HIS A 152 10.16 9.33 -0.59
N GLU A 153 10.58 9.93 -1.71
CA GLU A 153 11.53 9.30 -2.64
C GLU A 153 12.92 9.08 -2.01
N LYS A 154 13.46 10.04 -1.25
CA LYS A 154 14.73 9.85 -0.53
C LYS A 154 14.67 8.70 0.47
N PHE A 155 13.55 8.56 1.19
CA PHE A 155 13.33 7.46 2.13
C PHE A 155 13.40 6.11 1.42
N HIS A 156 12.65 5.92 0.33
CA HIS A 156 12.67 4.66 -0.45
C HIS A 156 14.05 4.34 -1.04
N ASN A 157 14.87 5.37 -1.27
CA ASN A 157 16.25 5.22 -1.76
C ASN A 157 17.29 5.00 -0.65
N GLY A 158 16.88 4.89 0.63
CA GLY A 158 17.80 4.73 1.76
C GLY A 158 18.67 5.96 2.02
N ARG A 159 18.21 7.15 1.62
CA ARG A 159 18.92 8.44 1.79
C ARG A 159 18.27 9.36 2.82
N LEU A 160 17.22 8.88 3.49
CA LEU A 160 16.52 9.59 4.53
C LEU A 160 16.05 8.59 5.58
N ASP A 161 16.49 8.81 6.82
CA ASP A 161 15.96 8.16 8.00
C ASP A 161 14.77 8.96 8.54
N VAL A 162 13.77 8.29 9.10
CA VAL A 162 12.64 8.96 9.76
C VAL A 162 12.66 8.57 11.24
N PRO A 163 12.79 9.54 12.17
CA PRO A 163 12.65 9.28 13.60
C PRO A 163 11.35 8.58 13.91
N ILE A 164 11.39 7.56 14.75
CA ILE A 164 10.17 6.84 15.12
C ILE A 164 9.16 7.73 15.87
N GLU A 165 9.64 8.79 16.52
CA GLU A 165 8.81 9.82 17.15
C GLU A 165 7.88 10.55 16.17
N PHE A 166 8.22 10.57 14.88
CA PHE A 166 7.44 11.22 13.82
C PHE A 166 6.34 10.31 13.26
N VAL A 167 6.34 9.04 13.65
CA VAL A 167 5.45 8.02 13.09
C VAL A 167 4.17 7.96 13.92
N ASN A 168 3.07 8.30 13.27
CA ASN A 168 1.73 8.18 13.82
C ASN A 168 1.21 6.74 13.67
N GLY A 169 0.13 6.42 14.39
CA GLY A 169 -0.54 5.12 14.34
C GLY A 169 -0.02 4.10 15.37
N ASN A 170 -0.88 3.15 15.73
CA ASN A 170 -0.58 2.10 16.71
C ASN A 170 0.11 0.89 16.04
N TYR A 171 1.26 1.13 15.42
CA TYR A 171 2.07 0.07 14.79
C TYR A 171 2.57 -0.97 15.80
N ASN A 172 2.68 -0.62 17.09
CA ASN A 172 3.00 -1.58 18.15
C ASN A 172 1.96 -2.70 18.23
N LYS A 173 0.68 -2.38 18.02
CA LYS A 173 -0.38 -3.39 17.99
C LYS A 173 -0.22 -4.34 16.81
N PHE A 174 0.14 -3.81 15.64
CA PHE A 174 0.47 -4.64 14.48
C PHE A 174 1.64 -5.57 14.78
N ILE A 175 2.75 -5.04 15.31
CA ILE A 175 3.94 -5.85 15.62
C ILE A 175 3.58 -6.97 16.61
N GLN A 176 2.83 -6.67 17.68
CA GLN A 176 2.41 -7.67 18.67
C GLN A 176 1.56 -8.81 18.08
N GLU A 177 0.67 -8.49 17.13
CA GLU A 177 -0.24 -9.48 16.56
C GLU A 177 0.39 -10.28 15.41
N TYR A 178 1.26 -9.63 14.63
CA TYR A 178 1.74 -10.17 13.36
C TYR A 178 3.22 -10.57 13.34
N SER A 179 4.01 -10.30 14.38
CA SER A 179 5.45 -10.63 14.40
C SER A 179 5.76 -12.09 14.10
N LYS A 180 4.89 -13.03 14.50
CA LYS A 180 5.06 -14.46 14.22
C LYS A 180 4.87 -14.85 12.75
N PHE A 181 4.32 -13.95 11.93
CA PHE A 181 4.07 -14.16 10.50
C PHE A 181 5.05 -13.39 9.61
N LEU A 182 6.03 -12.70 10.22
CA LEU A 182 7.08 -11.99 9.54
C LEU A 182 8.32 -12.87 9.42
N ASP A 183 9.07 -12.70 8.34
CA ASP A 183 10.38 -13.32 8.22
C ASP A 183 11.43 -12.54 9.04
N GLU A 184 12.62 -13.12 9.18
CA GLU A 184 13.72 -12.52 9.94
C GLU A 184 14.14 -11.16 9.38
N GLY A 185 14.17 -11.01 8.05
CA GLY A 185 14.57 -9.75 7.39
C GLY A 185 13.57 -8.61 7.58
N ASP A 186 12.28 -8.94 7.61
CA ASP A 186 11.20 -8.00 7.93
C ASP A 186 11.30 -7.53 9.39
N ILE A 187 11.57 -8.46 10.31
CA ILE A 187 11.77 -8.14 11.73
C ILE A 187 13.01 -7.26 11.93
N GLU A 188 14.13 -7.59 11.29
CA GLU A 188 15.35 -6.77 11.31
C GLU A 188 15.10 -5.36 10.77
N THR A 189 14.36 -5.23 9.67
CA THR A 189 14.00 -3.94 9.09
C THR A 189 13.14 -3.11 10.04
N ILE A 190 12.15 -3.73 10.69
CA ILE A 190 11.30 -3.09 11.69
C ILE A 190 12.13 -2.63 12.88
N GLN A 191 12.99 -3.50 13.43
CA GLN A 191 13.85 -3.17 14.57
C GLN A 191 14.82 -2.05 14.25
N SER A 192 15.43 -2.07 13.06
CA SER A 192 16.28 -1.00 12.56
C SER A 192 15.54 0.33 12.57
N ARG A 193 14.34 0.40 11.97
CA ARG A 193 13.50 1.61 11.96
C ARG A 193 13.08 2.08 13.36
N LEU A 194 12.73 1.16 14.26
CA LEU A 194 12.38 1.49 15.66
C LEU A 194 13.56 2.09 16.45
N SER A 195 14.79 1.75 16.04
CA SER A 195 16.01 2.26 16.68
C SER A 195 16.37 3.68 16.23
N ILE A 196 15.77 4.19 15.15
CA ILE A 196 15.99 5.54 14.65
C ILE A 196 15.20 6.51 15.54
N LYS A 197 15.94 7.48 16.08
CA LYS A 197 15.49 8.49 17.05
C LYS A 197 15.97 9.85 16.55
N GLU A 198 15.29 10.93 16.93
CA GLU A 198 15.68 12.28 16.50
C GLU A 198 17.17 12.61 16.76
N HIS A 199 17.73 12.11 17.86
CA HIS A 199 19.12 12.38 18.23
C HIS A 199 20.18 11.54 17.48
N ASN A 200 19.77 10.48 16.76
CA ASN A 200 20.70 9.57 16.06
C ASN A 200 20.52 9.57 14.54
N CYS A 201 19.69 10.46 14.00
CA CYS A 201 19.52 10.61 12.57
C CYS A 201 20.80 11.12 11.90
N ALA A 202 21.06 10.64 10.67
CA ALA A 202 22.17 11.09 9.83
C ALA A 202 22.00 12.52 9.29
N TRP A 203 20.89 13.18 9.62
CA TRP A 203 20.54 14.54 9.23
C TRP A 203 19.93 15.28 10.42
N THR A 204 20.07 16.60 10.43
CA THR A 204 19.37 17.50 11.35
C THR A 204 18.22 18.19 10.64
N ARG A 205 17.15 18.52 11.36
CA ARG A 205 16.02 19.27 10.79
C ARG A 205 16.43 20.55 10.06
N ASN A 206 17.51 21.19 10.51
CA ASN A 206 18.06 22.41 9.91
C ASN A 206 18.65 22.17 8.51
N ASP A 207 19.00 20.92 8.16
CA ASP A 207 19.47 20.58 6.81
C ASP A 207 18.35 20.68 5.76
N TYR A 208 17.09 20.78 6.21
CA TYR A 208 15.89 20.81 5.37
C TYR A 208 14.93 21.95 5.72
N GLN A 209 15.40 23.00 6.40
CA GLN A 209 14.58 24.19 6.61
C GLN A 209 14.21 24.82 5.26
N ALA A 210 12.92 25.09 5.04
CA ALA A 210 12.49 26.04 4.02
C ALA A 210 13.13 27.39 4.34
N GLU A 211 13.62 28.11 3.32
CA GLU A 211 14.16 29.46 3.52
C GLU A 211 13.11 30.32 4.21
N GLU A 212 13.26 30.59 5.52
CA GLU A 212 12.47 31.61 6.19
C GLU A 212 12.69 32.92 5.42
N GLU A 213 11.58 33.51 5.00
CA GLU A 213 11.53 34.60 4.04
C GLU A 213 12.48 35.75 4.39
N LYS A 214 13.11 36.28 3.35
CA LYS A 214 13.80 37.56 3.32
C LYS A 214 12.83 38.70 3.63
N GLU A 215 12.44 38.86 4.88
CA GLU A 215 11.64 39.99 5.37
C GLU A 215 12.48 40.97 6.21
N THR A 216 13.72 41.23 5.78
CA THR A 216 14.57 42.29 6.38
C THR A 216 15.43 43.07 5.38
N ALA A 217 15.02 43.15 4.12
CA ALA A 217 15.70 43.98 3.12
C ALA A 217 14.74 44.87 2.33
N ARG A 218 13.81 45.54 3.02
CA ARG A 218 13.15 46.77 2.57
C ARG A 218 13.00 47.71 3.76
N GLY A 219 14.12 48.28 4.18
CA GLY A 219 14.23 49.44 5.07
C GLY A 219 15.20 50.43 4.46
#